data_AF-P40653-F1
#
_entry.id   AF-P40653-F1
#
_cell.length_a   1.000
_cell.length_b   1.000
_cell.length_c   1.000
_cell.angle_alpha   90.00
_cell.angle_beta   90.00
_cell.angle_gamma   90.00
#
_symmetry.space_group_name_H-M   'P 1'
#
loop_
_entity.id
_entity.type
_entity.pdbx_description
1 polymer ?
#
loop_
_entity_poly.entity_id
_entity_poly.type
_entity_poly.pdbx_seq_one_letter_code
_entity_poly.pdbx_strand_id
1 'polypeptide(L)' 'VKRPMNAFMVWSQNERRKIMDQWPDMHNAEISKSLGRSSQLLQDSEKIPFVKEAGRLRLKHMADYPNYKYRP' A
#
# COMPACT_ATOMS: atom_id res chain seq x y z
N VAL A 1 -12.94 1.43 12.57
CA VAL A 1 -12.58 1.98 11.25
C VAL A 1 -11.19 1.48 10.85
N LYS A 2 -11.00 0.91 9.66
CA LYS A 2 -9.68 0.45 9.19
C LYS A 2 -8.75 1.66 8.96
N ARG A 3 -7.45 1.48 9.22
CA ARG A 3 -6.43 2.51 8.97
C ARG A 3 -6.36 2.83 7.46
N PRO A 4 -6.10 4.09 7.07
CA PRO A 4 -5.81 4.42 5.67
C PRO A 4 -4.50 3.77 5.24
N MET A 5 -4.41 3.39 3.96
CA MET A 5 -3.20 2.81 3.38
C MET A 5 -2.11 3.89 3.25
N ASN A 6 -0.89 3.56 3.67
CA ASN A 6 0.30 4.37 3.38
C ASN A 6 0.79 4.12 1.94
N ALA A 7 1.81 4.87 1.49
CA ALA A 7 2.30 4.79 0.12
C ALA A 7 2.72 3.36 -0.29
N PHE A 8 3.44 2.65 0.59
CA PHE A 8 3.81 1.25 0.34
C PHE A 8 2.58 0.35 0.21
N MET A 9 1.59 0.51 1.09
CA MET A 9 0.36 -0.31 1.04
C MET A 9 -0.42 -0.06 -0.25
N VAL A 10 -0.51 1.20 -0.72
CA VAL A 10 -1.14 1.55 -2.00
C VAL A 10 -0.41 0.89 -3.17
N TRP A 11 0.92 1.04 -3.24
CA TRP A 11 1.74 0.43 -4.29
C TRP A 11 1.65 -1.11 -4.26
N SER A 12 1.86 -1.70 -3.08
CA SER A 12 1.93 -3.16 -2.89
C SER A 12 0.61 -3.85 -3.21
N GLN A 13 -0.54 -3.17 -3.11
CA GLN A 13 -1.84 -3.74 -3.48
C GLN A 13 -1.89 -4.07 -4.98
N ASN A 14 -1.40 -3.17 -5.82
CA ASN A 14 -1.38 -3.38 -7.28
C ASN A 14 -0.32 -4.40 -7.67
N GLU A 15 0.88 -4.30 -7.10
CA GLU A 15 1.96 -5.24 -7.41
C GLU A 15 1.65 -6.66 -6.92
N ARG A 16 1.05 -6.81 -5.74
CA ARG A 16 0.57 -8.11 -5.25
C ARG A 16 -0.41 -8.75 -6.24
N ARG A 17 -1.34 -7.97 -6.79
CA ARG A 17 -2.30 -8.48 -7.78
C ARG A 17 -1.58 -9.00 -9.03
N LYS A 18 -0.64 -8.24 -9.58
CA LYS A 18 0.17 -8.67 -10.74
C LYS A 18 0.94 -9.97 -10.48
N ILE A 19 1.46 -10.17 -9.26
CA ILE A 19 2.14 -11.39 -8.87
C ILE A 19 1.15 -12.55 -8.73
N MET A 20 0.00 -12.35 -8.10
CA MET A 20 -1.04 -13.38 -7.95
C MET A 20 -1.66 -13.78 -9.29
N ASP A 21 -1.80 -12.85 -10.23
CA ASP A 21 -2.32 -13.15 -11.57
C ASP A 21 -1.36 -14.05 -12.37
N GLN A 22 -0.05 -13.94 -12.11
CA GLN A 22 1.00 -14.77 -12.75
C GLN A 22 1.26 -16.08 -11.99
N TRP A 23 1.19 -16.05 -10.66
CA TRP A 23 1.48 -17.19 -9.78
C TRP A 23 0.40 -17.29 -8.69
N PRO A 24 -0.80 -17.80 -9.02
CA PRO A 24 -1.95 -17.80 -8.11
C PRO A 24 -1.74 -18.64 -6.85
N ASP A 25 -0.87 -19.65 -6.90
CA ASP A 25 -0.55 -20.52 -5.76
C ASP A 25 0.58 -19.98 -4.87
N MET A 26 1.18 -18.83 -5.24
CA MET A 26 2.30 -18.27 -4.48
C MET A 26 1.83 -17.78 -3.11
N HIS A 27 2.51 -18.23 -2.06
CA HIS A 27 2.12 -17.88 -0.70
C HIS A 27 2.32 -16.38 -0.41
N ASN A 28 1.33 -15.76 0.22
CA ASN A 28 1.32 -14.31 0.49
C ASN A 28 2.53 -13.82 1.30
N ALA A 29 3.14 -14.66 2.15
CA ALA A 29 4.36 -14.29 2.87
C ALA A 29 5.55 -14.10 1.91
N GLU A 30 5.72 -14.97 0.91
CA GLU A 30 6.77 -14.86 -0.10
C GLU A 30 6.55 -13.64 -0.99
N ILE A 31 5.29 -13.39 -1.38
CA ILE A 31 4.93 -12.17 -2.11
C ILE A 31 5.30 -10.93 -1.30
N SER A 32 4.99 -10.91 0.00
CA SER A 32 5.28 -9.77 0.88
C SER A 32 6.79 -9.51 0.99
N LYS A 33 7.61 -10.56 1.10
CA LYS A 33 9.09 -10.43 1.07
C LYS A 33 9.59 -9.86 -0.24
N SER A 34 9.04 -10.32 -1.37
CA SER A 34 9.38 -9.81 -2.70
C SER A 34 9.02 -8.33 -2.85
N LEU A 35 7.78 -7.96 -2.48
CA LEU A 35 7.30 -6.57 -2.52
C LEU A 35 8.15 -5.63 -1.65
N GLY A 36 8.54 -6.06 -0.45
CA GLY A 36 9.43 -5.28 0.41
C GLY A 36 10.75 -4.92 -0.27
N ARG A 37 11.39 -5.91 -0.92
CA ARG A 37 12.64 -5.71 -1.67
C ARG A 37 12.43 -4.80 -2.89
N SER A 38 11.40 -5.05 -3.69
CA SER A 38 11.13 -4.24 -4.88
C SER A 38 10.81 -2.78 -4.53
N SER A 39 10.11 -2.52 -3.43
CA SER A 39 9.81 -1.15 -2.99
C SER A 39 11.05 -0.35 -2.62
N GLN A 40 12.10 -1.01 -2.11
CA GLN A 40 13.37 -0.36 -1.79
C GLN A 40 14.14 0.05 -3.06
N LEU A 41 13.91 -0.64 -4.18
CA LEU A 41 14.56 -0.37 -5.47
C LEU A 41 13.84 0.71 -6.29
N LEU A 42 12.61 1.09 -5.91
CA LEU A 42 11.90 2.18 -6.58
C LEU A 42 12.64 3.51 -6.39
N GLN A 43 12.80 4.24 -7.48
CA GLN A 43 13.24 5.63 -7.45
C GLN A 43 12.18 6.50 -6.78
N ASP A 44 12.60 7.64 -6.25
CA ASP A 44 11.66 8.55 -5.58
C ASP A 44 10.62 9.11 -6.54
N SER A 45 10.98 9.32 -7.82
CA SER A 45 10.07 9.69 -8.90
C SER A 45 8.94 8.66 -9.08
N GLU A 46 9.25 7.37 -8.98
CA GLU A 46 8.29 6.27 -9.09
C GLU A 46 7.38 6.17 -7.86
N LYS A 47 7.84 6.62 -6.70
CA LYS A 47 7.06 6.64 -5.45
C LYS A 47 6.02 7.75 -5.42
N ILE A 48 6.23 8.86 -6.15
CA ILE A 48 5.39 10.07 -6.11
C ILE A 48 3.89 9.76 -6.26
N PRO A 49 3.42 8.97 -7.24
CA PRO A 49 1.99 8.70 -7.40
C PRO A 49 1.38 8.03 -6.16
N PHE A 50 2.12 7.08 -5.55
CA PHE A 50 1.65 6.35 -4.37
C PHE A 50 1.68 7.21 -3.10
N VAL A 51 2.64 8.12 -2.99
CA VAL A 51 2.69 9.12 -1.91
C VAL A 51 1.50 10.07 -2.00
N LYS A 52 1.19 10.58 -3.19
CA LYS A 52 0.03 11.44 -3.43
C LYS A 52 -1.28 10.73 -3.10
N GLU A 53 -1.43 9.49 -3.55
CA GLU A 53 -2.64 8.70 -3.30
C GLU A 53 -2.80 8.34 -1.81
N ALA A 54 -1.72 7.97 -1.12
CA ALA A 54 -1.76 7.77 0.33
C ALA A 54 -2.15 9.06 1.08
N GLY A 55 -1.66 10.23 0.62
CA GLY A 55 -2.09 11.53 1.13
C GLY A 55 -3.58 11.77 0.94
N ARG A 56 -4.13 11.49 -0.25
CA ARG A 56 -5.55 11.60 -0.57
C ARG A 56 -6.40 10.68 0.32
N LEU A 57 -6.00 9.42 0.49
CA LEU A 57 -6.67 8.45 1.35
C LEU A 57 -6.66 8.87 2.81
N ARG A 58 -5.55 9.45 3.29
CA ARG A 58 -5.45 10.00 4.65
C ARG A 58 -6.44 11.15 4.86
N LEU A 59 -6.46 12.13 3.94
CA LEU A 59 -7.38 13.28 4.03
C LEU A 59 -8.84 12.83 3.97
N LYS A 60 -9.18 11.92 3.04
CA LYS A 60 -10.52 11.34 2.95
C LYS A 60 -10.91 10.65 4.26
N HIS A 61 -10.03 9.83 4.82
CA HIS A 61 -10.29 9.14 6.09
C HIS A 61 -10.52 10.11 7.26
N MET A 62 -9.77 11.22 7.32
CA MET A 62 -9.98 12.25 8.34
C MET A 62 -11.31 12.98 8.17
N ALA A 63 -11.74 13.24 6.93
CA ALA A 63 -13.04 13.85 6.64
C ALA A 63 -14.22 12.91 6.94
N ASP A 64 -14.11 11.63 6.54
CA ASP A 64 -15.15 10.62 6.78
C ASP A 64 -15.25 10.23 8.27
N TYR A 65 -14.13 10.29 9.01
CA TYR A 65 -14.05 9.88 10.41
C TYR A 65 -13.31 10.93 11.28
N PRO A 66 -13.93 12.11 11.55
CA PRO A 66 -13.27 13.20 12.28
C PRO A 66 -12.80 12.84 13.69
N ASN A 67 -13.50 11.90 14.35
CA ASN A 67 -13.18 11.41 15.70
C ASN A 67 -12.30 10.15 15.70
N TYR A 68 -11.73 9.76 14.55
CA TYR A 68 -10.89 8.57 14.47
C TYR A 68 -9.62 8.74 15.30
N LYS A 69 -9.39 7.79 16.20
CA LYS A 69 -8.14 7.64 16.95
C LYS A 69 -7.67 6.20 16.80
N TYR A 70 -6.45 6.01 16.30
CA TYR A 70 -5.83 4.68 16.28
C TYR A 70 -5.60 4.21 17.72
N ARG A 71 -6.11 3.03 18.05
CA ARG A 71 -5.89 2.32 19.31
C ARG A 71 -5.41 0.92 18.93
N PRO A 72 -4.11 0.63 19.08
CA PRO A 72 -3.54 -0.68 18.74
C PRO A 72 -4.15 -1.81 19.57
#